data_AF-A0A3M1FRD1-F1
#
_entry.id   AF-A0A3M1FRD1-F1
#
_cell.length_a   1.000
_cell.length_b   1.000
_cell.length_c   1.000
_cell.angle_alpha   90.00
_cell.angle_beta   90.00
_cell.angle_gamma   90.00
#
_symmetry.space_group_name_H-M   'P 1'
#
loop_
_entity.id
_entity.type
_entity.pdbx_description
1 polymer ?
#
loop_
_entity_poly.entity_id
_entity_poly.type
_entity_poly.pdbx_seq_one_letter_code
_entity_poly.pdbx_strand_id
1 'polypeptide(L)'
;MPNWKRTVYILFAVQMISTAGFSLVFPFLPLYVKELGVASGGSIEFWAGLVFSSQAVTMMISAPLWGSVADRFGRKPMLVRASLGGAILIGAMGFVQNAEQLVLLRTVQGLVTGVMAAASALVAATAPRDHS
;
A
#
# COMPACT_ATOMS: atom_id res chain seq x y z
N MET A 1 -19.84 -1.37 -23.06
CA MET A 1 -19.84 -1.85 -21.65
C MET A 1 -20.11 -0.66 -20.73
N PRO A 2 -21.00 -0.78 -19.73
CA PRO A 2 -21.22 0.30 -18.76
C PRO A 2 -19.91 0.68 -18.04
N ASN A 3 -19.64 1.98 -17.89
CA ASN A 3 -18.37 2.51 -17.34
C ASN A 3 -18.02 1.99 -15.94
N TRP A 4 -19.02 1.52 -15.16
CA TRP A 4 -18.83 0.94 -13.84
C TRP A 4 -18.19 -0.46 -13.89
N LYS A 5 -18.60 -1.34 -14.82
CA LYS A 5 -18.02 -2.69 -14.96
C LYS A 5 -16.54 -2.61 -15.34
N ARG A 6 -16.18 -1.71 -16.26
CA ARG A 6 -14.78 -1.49 -16.67
C ARG A 6 -13.92 -0.98 -15.50
N THR A 7 -14.46 -0.09 -14.67
CA THR A 7 -13.76 0.41 -13.48
C THR A 7 -13.53 -0.72 -12.48
N VAL A 8 -14.53 -1.55 -12.21
CA VAL A 8 -14.41 -2.70 -11.30
C VAL A 8 -13.36 -3.71 -11.81
N TYR A 9 -13.37 -4.06 -13.09
CA TYR A 9 -12.36 -4.97 -13.65
C TYR A 9 -10.93 -4.41 -13.58
N ILE A 10 -10.74 -3.11 -13.83
CA ILE A 10 -9.43 -2.46 -13.70
C ILE A 10 -8.97 -2.48 -12.25
N LEU A 11 -9.84 -2.13 -11.30
CA LEU A 11 -9.52 -2.17 -9.87
C LEU A 11 -9.20 -3.59 -9.41
N PHE A 12 -9.97 -4.58 -9.87
CA PHE A 12 -9.73 -5.98 -9.58
C PHE A 12 -8.35 -6.43 -10.08
N ALA A 13 -8.00 -6.12 -11.33
CA ALA A 13 -6.69 -6.47 -11.89
C ALA A 13 -5.54 -5.80 -11.12
N VAL A 14 -5.66 -4.50 -10.81
CA VAL A 14 -4.66 -3.76 -10.02
C VAL A 14 -4.51 -4.36 -8.62
N GLN A 15 -5.63 -4.69 -7.96
CA GLN A 15 -5.62 -5.29 -6.63
C GLN A 15 -5.00 -6.70 -6.67
N MET A 16 -5.34 -7.51 -7.67
CA MET A 16 -4.81 -8.87 -7.83
C MET A 16 -3.29 -8.85 -8.01
N ILE A 17 -2.78 -7.99 -8.90
CA ILE A 17 -1.34 -7.83 -9.13
C ILE A 17 -0.64 -7.33 -7.86
N SER A 18 -1.24 -6.36 -7.17
CA SER A 18 -0.68 -5.80 -5.93
C SER A 18 -0.59 -6.84 -4.82
N THR A 19 -1.65 -7.63 -4.63
CA THR A 19 -1.68 -8.70 -3.62
C THR A 19 -0.71 -9.83 -3.97
N ALA A 20 -0.61 -10.22 -5.25
CA ALA A 20 0.37 -11.22 -5.69
C ALA A 20 1.81 -10.75 -5.44
N GLY A 21 2.11 -9.47 -5.75
CA GLY A 21 3.41 -8.87 -5.44
C GLY A 21 3.70 -8.85 -3.94
N PHE A 22 2.71 -8.52 -3.11
CA PHE A 22 2.85 -8.51 -1.66
C PHE A 22 3.14 -9.90 -1.09
N SER A 23 2.45 -10.94 -1.57
CA SER A 23 2.68 -12.34 -1.18
C SER A 23 4.07 -12.84 -1.58
N LEU A 24 4.61 -12.37 -2.70
CA LEU A 24 5.98 -12.69 -3.12
C LEU A 24 7.01 -11.95 -2.28
N VAL A 25 6.76 -10.70 -1.89
CA VAL A 25 7.72 -9.92 -1.10
C VAL A 25 7.82 -10.43 0.34
N PHE A 26 6.73 -10.94 0.92
CA PHE A 26 6.66 -11.35 2.33
C PHE A 26 7.77 -12.32 2.78
N PRO A 27 8.05 -13.44 2.07
CA PRO A 27 9.13 -14.36 2.44
C PRO A 27 10.53 -13.83 2.09
N PHE A 28 10.65 -12.94 1.11
CA PHE A 28 11.94 -12.37 0.70
C PHE A 28 12.35 -11.16 1.53
N LEU A 29 11.42 -10.49 2.22
CA LEU A 29 11.69 -9.28 2.99
C LEU A 29 12.76 -9.47 4.08
N PRO A 30 12.75 -10.55 4.89
CA PRO A 30 13.82 -10.80 5.85
C PRO A 30 15.18 -11.05 5.17
N LEU A 31 15.18 -11.72 4.01
CA LEU A 31 16.38 -11.95 3.21
C LEU A 31 16.92 -10.64 2.61
N TYR A 32 16.04 -9.78 2.14
CA TYR A 32 16.36 -8.47 1.59
C TYR A 32 16.93 -7.53 2.65
N VAL A 33 16.34 -7.50 3.85
CA VAL A 33 16.88 -6.76 5.00
C VAL A 33 18.24 -7.31 5.44
N LYS A 34 18.46 -8.63 5.32
CA LYS A 34 19.75 -9.27 5.58
C LYS A 34 20.82 -8.87 4.56
N GLU A 35 20.48 -8.81 3.27
CA GLU A 35 21.41 -8.38 2.21
C GLU A 35 21.72 -6.88 2.26
N LEU A 36 20.73 -6.04 2.53
CA LEU A 36 20.91 -4.60 2.73
C LEU A 36 21.80 -4.30 3.94
N GLY A 37 21.77 -5.17 4.93
CA GLY A 37 22.41 -4.92 6.22
C GLY A 37 21.70 -3.81 7.00
N VAL A 38 22.17 -3.62 8.23
CA VAL A 38 21.64 -2.62 9.15
C VAL A 38 22.78 -1.70 9.55
N ALA A 39 22.73 -0.44 9.09
CA ALA A 39 23.72 0.56 9.41
C ALA A 39 23.85 0.81 10.94
N SER A 40 22.73 0.71 11.67
CA SER A 40 22.64 1.03 13.10
C SER A 40 22.76 -0.17 14.07
N GLY A 41 23.14 -1.38 13.61
CA GLY A 41 23.46 -2.51 14.51
C GLY A 41 22.27 -3.19 15.23
N GLY A 42 21.12 -3.33 14.56
CA GLY A 42 19.92 -4.00 15.09
C GLY A 42 19.66 -5.40 14.50
N SER A 43 18.80 -6.18 15.15
CA SER A 43 18.37 -7.50 14.66
C SER A 43 17.50 -7.39 13.40
N ILE A 44 17.76 -8.26 12.41
CA ILE A 44 17.05 -8.31 11.12
C ILE A 44 15.53 -8.45 11.34
N GLU A 45 15.13 -9.26 12.33
CA GLU A 45 13.74 -9.50 12.70
C GLU A 45 13.03 -8.24 13.19
N PHE A 46 13.72 -7.41 13.98
CA PHE A 46 13.17 -6.14 14.45
C PHE A 46 12.89 -5.20 13.29
N TRP A 47 13.85 -5.05 12.36
CA TRP A 47 13.69 -4.20 11.18
C TRP A 47 12.63 -4.72 10.21
N ALA A 48 12.54 -6.04 10.01
CA ALA A 48 11.46 -6.63 9.22
C ALA A 48 10.09 -6.35 9.83
N GLY A 49 9.95 -6.52 11.16
CA GLY A 49 8.74 -6.15 11.89
C GLY A 49 8.41 -4.66 11.80
N LEU A 50 9.43 -3.80 11.85
CA LEU A 50 9.29 -2.35 11.74
C LEU A 50 8.82 -1.91 10.34
N VAL A 51 9.30 -2.55 9.29
CA VAL A 51 8.83 -2.33 7.91
C VAL A 51 7.33 -2.63 7.78
N PHE A 52 6.84 -3.74 8.36
CA PHE A 52 5.42 -4.09 8.29
C PHE A 52 4.55 -3.18 9.16
N SER A 53 4.94 -2.97 10.43
CA SER A 53 4.18 -2.16 11.38
C SER A 53 4.13 -0.68 10.98
N SER A 54 5.25 -0.10 10.52
CA SER A 54 5.28 1.31 10.08
C SER A 54 4.30 1.58 8.95
N GLN A 55 4.25 0.71 7.94
CA GLN A 55 3.27 0.81 6.86
C GLN A 55 1.84 0.72 7.40
N ALA A 56 1.54 -0.28 8.25
CA ALA A 56 0.20 -0.50 8.78
C ALA A 56 -0.30 0.68 9.64
N VAL A 57 0.53 1.16 10.58
CA VAL A 57 0.21 2.31 11.45
C VAL A 57 -0.04 3.56 10.63
N THR A 58 0.82 3.79 9.65
CA THR A 58 0.75 5.00 8.83
C THR A 58 -0.43 4.97 7.86
N MET A 59 -0.76 3.79 7.34
CA MET A 59 -1.96 3.58 6.54
C MET A 59 -3.23 3.75 7.38
N MET A 60 -3.25 3.26 8.62
CA MET A 60 -4.36 3.43 9.56
C MET A 60 -4.64 4.91 9.85
N ILE A 61 -3.59 5.71 10.07
CA ILE A 61 -3.73 7.15 10.35
C ILE A 61 -4.16 7.92 9.09
N SER A 62 -3.61 7.56 7.93
CA SER A 62 -3.87 8.28 6.68
C SER A 62 -5.18 7.89 5.99
N ALA A 63 -5.73 6.72 6.28
CA ALA A 63 -7.01 6.24 5.75
C ALA A 63 -8.19 7.21 5.99
N PRO A 64 -8.48 7.67 7.22
CA PRO A 64 -9.58 8.62 7.45
C PRO A 64 -9.30 9.99 6.82
N LEU A 65 -8.04 10.47 6.88
CA LEU A 65 -7.62 11.75 6.30
C LEU A 65 -7.88 11.79 4.79
N TRP A 66 -7.36 10.79 4.06
CA TRP A 66 -7.54 10.74 2.61
C TRP A 66 -8.94 10.31 2.21
N GLY A 67 -9.65 9.53 3.03
CA GLY A 67 -11.05 9.17 2.81
C GLY A 67 -11.95 10.40 2.74
N SER A 68 -11.81 11.31 3.73
CA SER A 68 -12.56 12.57 3.75
C SER A 68 -12.22 13.46 2.54
N VAL A 69 -10.94 13.55 2.17
CA VAL A 69 -10.49 14.29 0.98
C VAL A 69 -11.06 13.66 -0.31
N ALA A 70 -11.07 12.33 -0.41
CA ALA A 70 -11.61 11.62 -1.57
C ALA A 70 -13.12 11.83 -1.73
N ASP A 71 -13.86 11.95 -0.64
CA ASP A 71 -15.30 12.22 -0.68
C ASP A 71 -15.59 13.66 -1.14
N ARG A 72 -14.67 14.62 -0.90
CA ARG A 72 -14.82 16.02 -1.34
C ARG A 72 -14.34 16.28 -2.77
N PHE A 73 -13.24 15.65 -3.18
CA PHE A 73 -12.60 15.88 -4.50
C PHE A 73 -12.93 14.78 -5.53
N GLY A 74 -13.65 13.74 -5.12
CA GLY A 74 -13.99 12.58 -5.94
C GLY A 74 -13.00 11.43 -5.75
N ARG A 75 -13.54 10.22 -5.58
CA ARG A 75 -12.75 9.01 -5.28
C ARG A 75 -11.85 8.56 -6.43
N LYS A 76 -12.29 8.73 -7.67
CA LYS A 76 -11.58 8.27 -8.87
C LYS A 76 -10.20 8.93 -9.06
N PRO A 77 -10.05 10.27 -9.09
CA PRO A 77 -8.74 10.91 -9.21
C PRO A 77 -7.83 10.60 -8.00
N MET A 78 -8.43 10.52 -6.82
CA MET A 78 -7.69 10.23 -5.59
C MET A 78 -7.09 8.82 -5.58
N LEU A 79 -7.84 7.83 -6.10
CA LEU A 79 -7.35 6.47 -6.25
C LEU A 79 -6.20 6.38 -7.26
N VAL A 80 -6.32 7.07 -8.40
CA VAL A 80 -5.25 7.12 -9.42
C VAL A 80 -3.97 7.72 -8.84
N ARG A 81 -4.08 8.81 -8.06
CA ARG A 81 -2.93 9.42 -7.36
C ARG A 81 -2.28 8.45 -6.38
N ALA A 82 -3.08 7.74 -5.59
CA ALA A 82 -2.59 6.75 -4.65
C ALA A 82 -1.87 5.58 -5.36
N SER A 83 -2.42 5.09 -6.48
CA SER A 83 -1.82 4.00 -7.26
C SER A 83 -0.51 4.42 -7.94
N LEU A 84 -0.46 5.62 -8.54
CA LEU A 84 0.77 6.15 -9.15
C LEU A 84 1.86 6.40 -8.09
N GLY A 85 1.49 7.04 -6.97
CA GLY A 85 2.42 7.27 -5.87
C GLY A 85 2.93 5.96 -5.25
N GLY A 86 2.03 4.98 -5.08
CA GLY A 86 2.39 3.64 -4.64
C GLY A 86 3.37 2.94 -5.58
N ALA A 87 3.13 3.00 -6.89
CA ALA A 87 4.02 2.40 -7.90
C ALA A 87 5.41 3.05 -7.90
N ILE A 88 5.49 4.39 -7.81
CA ILE A 88 6.77 5.11 -7.72
C ILE A 88 7.53 4.70 -6.46
N LEU A 89 6.85 4.62 -5.32
CA LEU A 89 7.48 4.24 -4.05
C LEU A 89 7.95 2.79 -4.05
N ILE A 90 7.19 1.86 -4.64
CA ILE A 90 7.64 0.47 -4.83
C ILE A 90 8.88 0.43 -5.73
N GLY A 91 8.90 1.20 -6.83
CA GLY A 91 10.08 1.32 -7.68
C GLY A 91 11.29 1.87 -6.92
N ALA A 92 11.09 2.90 -6.10
CA ALA A 92 12.13 3.49 -5.26
C ALA A 92 12.67 2.51 -4.20
N MET A 93 11.81 1.61 -3.69
CA MET A 93 12.24 0.54 -2.77
C MET A 93 13.18 -0.49 -3.42
N GLY A 94 13.32 -0.51 -4.76
CA GLY A 94 14.33 -1.34 -5.41
C GLY A 94 15.76 -0.76 -5.32
N PHE A 95 15.89 0.54 -5.03
CA PHE A 95 17.16 1.27 -5.02
C PHE A 95 17.68 1.58 -3.60
N VAL A 96 17.00 1.12 -2.56
CA VAL A 96 17.45 1.36 -1.19
C VAL A 96 18.71 0.58 -0.88
N GLN A 97 19.52 1.17 0.01
CA GLN A 97 20.83 0.64 0.39
C GLN A 97 20.90 0.21 1.84
N ASN A 98 19.91 0.57 2.67
CA ASN A 98 19.84 0.21 4.08
C ASN A 98 18.39 -0.07 4.51
N ALA A 99 18.21 -0.88 5.55
CA ALA A 99 16.90 -1.19 6.15
C ALA A 99 16.11 0.05 6.61
N GLU A 100 16.80 1.09 7.10
CA GLU A 100 16.17 2.34 7.54
C GLU A 100 15.47 3.09 6.39
N GLN A 101 16.12 3.17 5.23
CA GLN A 101 15.52 3.80 4.06
C GLN A 101 14.30 3.02 3.59
N LEU A 102 14.33 1.68 3.70
CA LEU A 102 13.20 0.83 3.38
C LEU A 102 12.01 1.12 4.31
N VAL A 103 12.24 1.25 5.63
CA VAL A 103 11.22 1.67 6.60
C VAL A 103 10.66 3.04 6.26
N LEU A 104 11.51 4.00 5.91
CA LEU A 104 11.11 5.36 5.60
C LEU A 104 10.22 5.40 4.36
N LEU A 105 10.62 4.72 3.27
CA LEU A 105 9.80 4.58 2.07
C LEU A 105 8.48 3.86 2.34
N ARG A 106 8.46 2.86 3.22
CA ARG A 106 7.25 2.13 3.61
C ARG A 106 6.28 2.97 4.42
N THR A 107 6.80 3.80 5.30
CA THR A 107 6.03 4.81 6.04
C THR A 107 5.39 5.79 5.06
N VAL A 108 6.18 6.36 4.14
CA VAL A 108 5.68 7.28 3.10
C VAL A 108 4.65 6.59 2.20
N GLN A 109 4.86 5.33 1.84
CA GLN A 109 3.90 4.54 1.08
C GLN A 109 2.58 4.42 1.83
N GLY A 110 2.61 4.06 3.12
CA GLY A 110 1.42 4.01 3.97
C GLY A 110 0.64 5.34 3.95
N LEU A 111 1.33 6.48 4.02
CA LEU A 111 0.69 7.81 3.93
C LEU A 111 0.03 8.05 2.58
N VAL A 112 0.66 7.62 1.48
CA VAL A 112 0.19 7.91 0.12
C VAL A 112 -0.95 6.97 -0.30
N THR A 113 -0.89 5.71 0.11
CA THR A 113 -1.85 4.67 -0.29
C THR A 113 -3.02 4.50 0.67
N GLY A 114 -3.11 5.29 1.75
CA GLY A 114 -4.20 5.22 2.75
C GLY A 114 -5.60 5.27 2.15
N VAL A 115 -5.79 5.98 1.04
CA VAL A 115 -7.09 6.05 0.35
C VAL A 115 -7.52 4.74 -0.27
N MET A 116 -6.60 3.85 -0.67
CA MET A 116 -6.94 2.55 -1.24
C MET A 116 -7.57 1.64 -0.18
N ALA A 117 -7.03 1.66 1.04
CA ALA A 117 -7.60 0.91 2.17
C ALA A 117 -8.97 1.45 2.57
N ALA A 118 -9.11 2.78 2.69
CA ALA A 118 -10.40 3.42 2.98
C ALA A 118 -11.44 3.12 1.88
N ALA A 119 -11.05 3.18 0.61
CA ALA A 119 -11.93 2.88 -0.52
C ALA A 119 -12.36 1.42 -0.52
N SER A 120 -11.45 0.46 -0.31
CA SER A 120 -11.79 -0.96 -0.24
C SER A 120 -12.68 -1.30 0.96
N ALA A 121 -12.43 -0.71 2.13
CA ALA A 121 -13.29 -0.87 3.31
C ALA A 121 -14.69 -0.28 3.07
N LEU A 122 -14.78 0.86 2.38
CA LEU A 122 -16.04 1.52 2.11
C LEU A 122 -16.82 0.83 0.98
N VAL A 123 -16.15 0.31 -0.05
CA VAL A 123 -16.76 -0.57 -1.05
C VAL A 123 -17.26 -1.85 -0.39
N ALA A 124 -16.50 -2.46 0.53
CA ALA A 124 -16.98 -3.63 1.28
C ALA A 124 -18.20 -3.28 2.16
N ALA A 125 -18.24 -2.09 2.76
CA ALA A 125 -19.36 -1.64 3.58
C ALA A 125 -20.60 -1.19 2.78
N THR A 126 -20.41 -0.75 1.53
CA THR A 126 -21.49 -0.22 0.65
C THR A 126 -21.87 -1.13 -0.50
N ALA A 127 -21.16 -2.26 -0.69
CA ALA A 127 -21.53 -3.28 -1.65
C ALA A 127 -22.96 -3.77 -1.33
N PRO A 128 -23.90 -3.71 -2.29
CA PRO A 128 -25.26 -4.20 -2.08
C PRO A 128 -25.20 -5.68 -1.71
N ARG A 129 -25.89 -6.08 -0.64
CA ARG A 129 -25.98 -7.46 -0.16
C ARG A 129 -26.68 -8.43 -1.14
N ASP A 130 -26.96 -7.99 -2.37
CA ASP A 130 -28.01 -8.58 -3.21
C ASP A 130 -27.51 -9.56 -4.28
N HIS A 131 -26.19 -9.75 -4.45
CA HIS A 131 -25.65 -10.83 -5.30
C HIS A 131 -24.33 -11.35 -4.72
N SER A 132 -24.41 -12.05 -3.57
CA SER A 132 -23.39 -13.04 -3.16
C SER A 132 -23.62 -14.37 -3.88
#